data_AF-A0A0H5CLV1-F1
#
_entry.id   AF-A0A0H5CLV1-F1
#
_cell.length_a   1.000
_cell.length_b   1.000
_cell.length_c   1.000
_cell.angle_alpha   90.00
_cell.angle_beta   90.00
_cell.angle_gamma   90.00
#
_symmetry.space_group_name_H-M   'P 1'
#
loop_
_entity.id
_entity.type
_entity.pdbx_description
1 polymer ?
#
loop_
_entity_poly.entity_id
_entity_poly.type
_entity_poly.pdbx_seq_one_letter_code
_entity_poly.pdbx_strand_id
1 'polypeptide(L)'
;MKLLGSALVAALLFVVAKYIFLSTPLGEIAAKLKSGADLTYTATYTTTGGVRATIVRQPPNLALIRGDRRYIVTSQDTWICRSSTACTRLPGSPTADPLARDVAKSFGGHLITPGVAAGLLLGAVAISNLKTETTRRTIAGQPSSCVAVDGVTKAVLDEAGLESDPGPAWMSVCSTDAGVLAELVVRRSDGRAPISMKLTKYSSGVAAADAFRPPPRAKVTSG
;
A
#
# COMPACT_ATOMS: atom_id res chain seq x y z
N MET A 1 -17.33 26.73 -35.38
CA MET A 1 -15.97 26.42 -34.88
C MET A 1 -15.72 27.09 -33.53
N LYS A 2 -16.14 26.52 -32.40
CA LYS A 2 -15.83 27.06 -31.05
C LYS A 2 -15.66 26.00 -29.94
N LEU A 3 -15.71 24.71 -30.28
CA LEU A 3 -15.71 23.61 -29.30
C LEU A 3 -14.38 22.83 -29.18
N LEU A 4 -13.40 23.06 -30.06
CA LEU A 4 -12.09 22.36 -29.97
C LEU A 4 -11.11 22.97 -28.96
N GLY A 5 -11.29 24.23 -28.54
CA GLY A 5 -10.35 24.91 -27.63
C GLY A 5 -10.42 24.45 -26.18
N SER A 6 -11.63 24.25 -25.64
CA SER A 6 -11.81 23.94 -24.21
C SER A 6 -11.35 22.53 -23.82
N ALA A 7 -11.48 21.55 -24.71
CA ALA A 7 -11.03 20.18 -24.45
C ALA A 7 -9.50 20.07 -24.40
N LEU A 8 -8.80 20.81 -25.29
CA LEU A 8 -7.34 20.83 -25.33
C LEU A 8 -6.75 21.57 -24.11
N VAL A 9 -7.37 22.69 -23.70
CA VAL A 9 -6.97 23.46 -22.51
C VAL A 9 -7.23 22.66 -21.23
N ALA A 10 -8.37 21.97 -21.12
CA ALA A 10 -8.63 21.07 -20.01
C ALA A 10 -7.62 19.92 -19.97
N ALA A 11 -7.36 19.26 -21.11
CA ALA A 11 -6.38 18.17 -21.16
C ALA A 11 -4.96 18.65 -20.79
N LEU A 12 -4.53 19.83 -21.25
CA LEU A 12 -3.26 20.44 -20.87
C LEU A 12 -3.21 20.75 -19.37
N LEU A 13 -4.26 21.36 -18.80
CA LEU A 13 -4.34 21.66 -17.37
C LEU A 13 -4.30 20.38 -16.52
N PHE A 14 -4.98 19.31 -16.95
CA PHE A 14 -4.92 18.00 -16.29
C PHE A 14 -3.52 17.38 -16.37
N VAL A 15 -2.84 17.47 -17.52
CA VAL A 15 -1.48 16.95 -17.68
C VAL A 15 -0.48 17.75 -16.83
N VAL A 16 -0.57 19.08 -16.85
CA VAL A 16 0.29 19.98 -16.08
C VAL A 16 0.06 19.81 -14.58
N ALA A 17 -1.19 19.72 -14.13
CA ALA A 17 -1.49 19.44 -12.72
C ALA A 17 -0.92 18.08 -12.29
N LYS A 18 -1.11 17.03 -13.10
CA LYS A 18 -0.57 15.69 -12.81
C LYS A 18 0.97 15.69 -12.76
N TYR A 19 1.64 16.49 -13.60
CA TYR A 19 3.08 16.68 -13.58
C TYR A 19 3.56 17.40 -12.31
N ILE A 20 2.89 18.50 -11.93
CA ILE A 20 3.21 19.29 -10.72
C ILE A 20 2.98 18.46 -9.45
N PHE A 21 1.94 17.64 -9.41
CA PHE A 21 1.67 16.78 -8.25
C PHE A 21 2.72 15.67 -8.07
N LEU A 22 3.26 15.13 -9.17
CA LEU A 22 4.28 14.08 -9.15
C LEU A 22 5.70 14.60 -8.86
N SER A 23 5.98 15.90 -9.05
CA SER A 23 7.28 16.52 -8.72
C SER A 23 7.43 16.90 -7.25
N THR A 24 6.43 16.62 -6.42
CA THR A 24 6.55 16.76 -4.96
C THR A 24 7.23 15.52 -4.37
N PRO A 25 7.95 15.63 -3.24
CA PRO A 25 8.52 14.44 -2.58
C PRO A 25 7.49 13.34 -2.28
N LEU A 26 6.25 13.75 -1.97
CA LEU A 26 5.12 12.84 -1.80
C LEU A 26 4.77 12.10 -3.10
N GLY A 27 4.65 12.85 -4.20
CA GLY A 27 4.37 12.32 -5.53
C GLY A 27 5.46 11.37 -6.03
N GLU A 28 6.73 11.72 -5.82
CA GLU A 28 7.87 10.89 -6.20
C GLU A 28 7.87 9.56 -5.45
N ILE A 29 7.73 9.58 -4.12
CA ILE A 29 7.68 8.35 -3.32
C ILE A 29 6.44 7.52 -3.68
N ALA A 30 5.29 8.16 -3.91
CA ALA A 30 4.08 7.46 -4.34
C ALA A 30 4.26 6.79 -5.72
N ALA A 31 4.88 7.47 -6.68
CA ALA A 31 5.18 6.91 -7.99
C ALA A 31 6.13 5.72 -7.88
N LYS A 32 7.16 5.83 -7.04
CA LYS A 32 8.10 4.74 -6.75
C LYS A 32 7.39 3.53 -6.15
N LEU A 33 6.52 3.73 -5.17
CA LEU A 33 5.72 2.67 -4.57
C LEU A 33 4.77 2.00 -5.57
N LYS A 34 4.17 2.77 -6.49
CA LYS A 34 3.35 2.23 -7.58
C LYS A 34 4.16 1.39 -8.55
N SER A 35 5.36 1.84 -8.94
CA SER A 35 6.25 1.06 -9.81
C SER A 35 6.71 -0.26 -9.15
N GLY A 36 6.74 -0.30 -7.82
CA GLY A 36 6.98 -1.53 -7.05
C GLY A 36 5.94 -2.64 -7.30
N ALA A 37 4.78 -2.32 -7.89
CA ALA A 37 3.76 -3.30 -8.26
C ALA A 37 4.21 -4.24 -9.39
N ASP A 38 5.21 -3.83 -10.19
CA ASP A 38 5.75 -4.61 -11.32
C ASP A 38 6.95 -5.49 -10.92
N LEU A 39 7.37 -5.41 -9.65
CA LEU A 39 8.50 -6.18 -9.15
C LEU A 39 8.14 -7.59 -8.72
N THR A 40 9.06 -8.51 -8.94
CA THR A 40 9.09 -9.80 -8.23
C THR A 40 9.87 -9.65 -6.94
N TYR A 41 9.25 -9.96 -5.79
CA TYR A 41 9.94 -9.91 -4.49
C TYR A 41 9.21 -10.65 -3.37
N THR A 42 9.93 -10.87 -2.28
CA THR A 42 9.38 -11.25 -0.97
C THR A 42 9.82 -10.25 0.08
N ALA A 43 8.86 -9.64 0.76
CA ALA A 43 9.10 -8.68 1.84
C ALA A 43 8.40 -9.11 3.13
N THR A 44 9.14 -9.17 4.23
CA THR A 44 8.60 -9.39 5.58
C THR A 44 8.53 -8.06 6.31
N TYR A 45 7.42 -7.87 7.04
CA TYR A 45 7.17 -6.70 7.85
C TYR A 45 6.83 -7.06 9.28
N THR A 46 7.11 -6.14 10.19
CA THR A 46 6.48 -6.09 11.51
C THR A 46 5.42 -4.98 11.49
N THR A 47 4.20 -5.31 11.90
CA THR A 47 3.07 -4.37 11.98
C THR A 47 2.89 -3.84 13.41
N THR A 48 1.95 -2.93 13.63
CA THR A 48 1.47 -2.55 14.97
C THR A 48 1.22 -3.80 15.83
N GLY A 49 1.70 -3.77 17.08
CA GLY A 49 1.63 -4.90 18.01
C GLY A 49 2.68 -5.99 17.78
N GLY A 50 3.70 -5.76 16.94
CA GLY A 50 4.80 -6.70 16.73
C GLY A 50 4.48 -7.89 15.82
N VAL A 51 3.30 -7.89 15.18
CA VAL A 51 2.84 -9.03 14.36
C VAL A 51 3.57 -9.05 13.03
N ARG A 52 4.02 -10.25 12.61
CA ARG A 52 4.71 -10.45 11.34
C ARG A 52 3.71 -10.54 10.18
N ALA A 53 3.97 -9.79 9.12
CA ALA A 53 3.29 -9.92 7.84
C ALA A 53 4.30 -10.20 6.72
N THR A 54 3.86 -10.82 5.64
CA THR A 54 4.68 -11.11 4.46
C THR A 54 3.91 -10.75 3.20
N ILE A 55 4.59 -10.05 2.30
CA ILE A 55 4.12 -9.78 0.94
C ILE A 55 5.01 -10.58 0.00
N VAL A 56 4.39 -11.44 -0.80
CA VAL A 56 5.05 -12.15 -1.91
C VAL A 56 4.44 -11.62 -3.19
N ARG A 57 5.27 -11.16 -4.11
CA ARG A 57 4.83 -10.59 -5.39
C ARG A 57 5.59 -11.22 -6.53
N GLN A 58 4.86 -11.60 -7.56
CA GLN A 58 5.38 -12.07 -8.85
C GLN A 58 4.28 -11.76 -9.87
N PRO A 59 4.29 -10.58 -10.50
CA PRO A 59 3.16 -10.12 -11.32
C PRO A 59 2.75 -11.16 -12.37
N PRO A 60 1.43 -11.38 -12.58
CA PRO A 60 0.30 -10.66 -11.99
C PRO A 60 -0.12 -11.18 -10.59
N ASN A 61 0.69 -12.01 -9.94
CA ASN A 61 0.32 -12.65 -8.68
C ASN A 61 0.80 -11.85 -7.45
N LEU A 62 -0.05 -11.79 -6.43
CA LEU A 62 0.22 -11.19 -5.13
C LEU A 62 -0.27 -12.13 -4.02
N ALA A 63 0.52 -12.31 -2.98
CA ALA A 63 0.08 -12.93 -1.74
C ALA A 63 0.43 -12.06 -0.54
N LEU A 64 -0.58 -11.75 0.26
CA LEU A 64 -0.48 -11.06 1.54
C LEU A 64 -0.73 -12.10 2.63
N ILE A 65 0.22 -12.26 3.56
CA ILE A 65 0.20 -13.31 4.58
C ILE A 65 0.41 -12.67 5.95
N ARG A 66 -0.48 -12.94 6.91
CA ARG A 66 -0.33 -12.52 8.30
C ARG A 66 -0.94 -13.56 9.23
N GLY A 67 -0.10 -14.25 10.00
CA GLY A 67 -0.52 -15.41 10.77
C GLY A 67 -1.08 -16.50 9.86
N ASP A 68 -2.30 -16.95 10.16
CA ASP A 68 -3.05 -17.94 9.37
C ASP A 68 -3.92 -17.32 8.26
N ARG A 69 -4.00 -15.99 8.19
CA ARG A 69 -4.74 -15.27 7.17
C ARG A 69 -3.93 -15.08 5.91
N ARG A 70 -4.59 -15.23 4.76
CA ARG A 70 -4.01 -14.95 3.44
C ARG A 70 -5.00 -14.16 2.58
N TYR A 71 -4.46 -13.23 1.81
CA TYR A 71 -5.17 -12.60 0.70
C TYR A 71 -4.32 -12.80 -0.54
N ILE A 72 -4.83 -13.56 -1.50
CA ILE A 72 -4.07 -14.03 -2.65
C ILE A 72 -4.78 -13.57 -3.91
N VAL A 73 -4.06 -12.90 -4.79
CA VAL A 73 -4.54 -12.45 -6.11
C VAL A 73 -3.73 -13.16 -7.17
N THR A 74 -4.43 -13.71 -8.15
CA THR A 74 -3.88 -14.21 -9.40
C THR A 74 -4.73 -13.72 -10.56
N SER A 75 -4.28 -13.97 -11.80
CA SER A 75 -5.06 -13.65 -12.99
C SER A 75 -6.40 -14.39 -13.08
N GLN A 76 -6.53 -15.55 -12.43
CA GLN A 76 -7.73 -16.39 -12.51
C GLN A 76 -8.63 -16.22 -11.30
N ASP A 77 -8.05 -16.08 -10.12
CA ASP A 77 -8.77 -16.13 -8.86
C ASP A 77 -8.22 -15.17 -7.82
N THR A 78 -9.12 -14.69 -6.97
CA THR A 78 -8.78 -14.04 -5.70
C THR A 78 -9.23 -14.95 -4.56
N TRP A 79 -8.33 -15.26 -3.63
CA TRP A 79 -8.65 -16.03 -2.42
C TRP A 79 -8.52 -15.17 -1.17
N ILE A 80 -9.58 -15.16 -0.37
CA ILE A 80 -9.62 -14.52 0.94
C ILE A 80 -9.69 -15.62 2.00
N CYS A 81 -8.56 -15.91 2.63
CA CYS A 81 -8.43 -16.90 3.68
C CYS A 81 -8.45 -16.22 5.04
N ARG A 82 -9.53 -16.41 5.81
CA ARG A 82 -9.67 -15.87 7.18
C ARG A 82 -8.96 -16.73 8.22
N SER A 83 -8.59 -17.96 7.86
CA SER A 83 -7.77 -18.88 8.62
C SER A 83 -7.05 -19.84 7.69
N SER A 84 -6.22 -20.74 8.24
CA SER A 84 -5.57 -21.82 7.49
C SER A 84 -6.55 -22.90 6.97
N THR A 85 -7.80 -22.88 7.42
CA THR A 85 -8.80 -23.91 7.14
C THR A 85 -10.01 -23.40 6.37
N ALA A 86 -10.16 -22.08 6.17
CA ALA A 86 -11.33 -21.50 5.51
C ALA A 86 -10.92 -20.36 4.56
N CYS A 87 -11.23 -20.55 3.28
CA CYS A 87 -11.01 -19.55 2.24
C CYS A 87 -12.28 -19.34 1.39
N THR A 88 -12.49 -18.10 0.99
CA THR A 88 -13.48 -17.74 -0.03
C THR A 88 -12.75 -17.49 -1.35
N ARG A 89 -13.25 -18.07 -2.43
CA ARG A 89 -12.77 -17.86 -3.81
C ARG A 89 -13.70 -16.86 -4.50
N LEU A 90 -13.11 -15.84 -5.08
CA LEU A 90 -13.75 -14.83 -5.92
C LEU A 90 -13.09 -14.87 -7.31
N PRO A 91 -13.74 -14.32 -8.35
CA PRO A 91 -13.09 -14.10 -9.63
C PRO A 91 -11.75 -13.36 -9.47
N GLY A 92 -10.78 -13.73 -10.30
CA GLY A 92 -9.48 -13.08 -10.34
C GLY A 92 -9.55 -11.64 -10.81
N SER A 93 -8.39 -10.99 -10.76
CA SER A 93 -8.20 -9.65 -11.31
C SER A 93 -7.04 -9.70 -12.32
N PRO A 94 -7.14 -9.00 -13.47
CA PRO A 94 -6.00 -8.83 -14.36
C PRO A 94 -4.87 -8.03 -13.69
N THR A 95 -5.16 -7.31 -12.61
CA THR A 95 -4.18 -6.56 -11.82
C THR A 95 -3.95 -7.21 -10.46
N ALA A 96 -2.68 -7.30 -10.07
CA ALA A 96 -2.25 -7.88 -8.80
C ALA A 96 -2.58 -7.00 -7.58
N ASP A 97 -3.11 -5.79 -7.80
CA ASP A 97 -3.29 -4.80 -6.74
C ASP A 97 -4.73 -4.77 -6.24
N PRO A 98 -5.00 -5.36 -5.07
CA PRO A 98 -6.32 -5.31 -4.48
C PRO A 98 -6.67 -3.89 -4.03
N LEU A 99 -7.98 -3.61 -3.99
CA LEU A 99 -8.46 -2.38 -3.41
C LEU A 99 -8.02 -2.30 -1.94
N ALA A 100 -7.55 -1.12 -1.53
CA ALA A 100 -7.11 -0.83 -0.17
C ALA A 100 -8.10 -1.33 0.90
N ARG A 101 -9.39 -1.09 0.66
CA ARG A 101 -10.47 -1.47 1.57
C ARG A 101 -10.63 -2.98 1.72
N ASP A 102 -10.39 -3.76 0.67
CA ASP A 102 -10.51 -5.22 0.72
C ASP A 102 -9.39 -5.86 1.54
N VAL A 103 -8.16 -5.33 1.39
CA VAL A 103 -7.02 -5.72 2.23
C VAL A 103 -7.27 -5.31 3.68
N ALA A 104 -7.67 -4.07 3.91
CA ALA A 104 -7.97 -3.58 5.25
C ALA A 104 -9.05 -4.45 5.93
N LYS A 105 -10.15 -4.78 5.24
CA LYS A 105 -11.19 -5.65 5.76
C LYS A 105 -10.68 -7.06 6.07
N SER A 106 -9.81 -7.62 5.22
CA SER A 106 -9.26 -8.97 5.40
C SER A 106 -8.31 -9.08 6.60
N PHE A 107 -7.56 -8.01 6.88
CA PHE A 107 -6.55 -7.96 7.94
C PHE A 107 -6.91 -7.05 9.12
N GLY A 108 -8.15 -6.55 9.20
CA GLY A 108 -8.61 -5.65 10.27
C GLY A 108 -7.86 -4.32 10.33
N GLY A 109 -7.46 -3.76 9.19
CA GLY A 109 -6.71 -2.49 9.12
C GLY A 109 -5.25 -2.58 9.55
N HIS A 110 -4.72 -3.78 9.81
CA HIS A 110 -3.35 -3.98 10.31
C HIS A 110 -2.31 -4.29 9.22
N LEU A 111 -2.71 -4.32 7.95
CA LEU A 111 -1.82 -4.57 6.84
C LEU A 111 -1.94 -3.45 5.80
N ILE A 112 -0.81 -2.86 5.45
CA ILE A 112 -0.71 -1.77 4.49
C ILE A 112 0.07 -2.29 3.27
N THR A 113 -0.53 -2.24 2.09
CA THR A 113 0.19 -2.56 0.87
C THR A 113 0.97 -1.33 0.36
N PRO A 114 2.00 -1.51 -0.48
CA PRO A 114 2.64 -0.39 -1.17
C PRO A 114 1.64 0.50 -1.92
N GLY A 115 0.60 -0.09 -2.53
CA GLY A 115 -0.47 0.64 -3.20
C GLY A 115 -1.30 1.52 -2.26
N VAL A 116 -1.62 1.03 -1.05
CA VAL A 116 -2.30 1.82 0.00
C VAL A 116 -1.42 3.00 0.43
N ALA A 117 -0.13 2.76 0.69
CA ALA A 117 0.82 3.80 1.06
C ALA A 117 0.98 4.87 -0.06
N ALA A 118 1.01 4.44 -1.32
CA ALA A 118 1.03 5.36 -2.46
C ALA A 118 -0.27 6.20 -2.54
N GLY A 119 -1.43 5.59 -2.30
CA GLY A 119 -2.72 6.27 -2.25
C GLY A 119 -2.77 7.34 -1.16
N LEU A 120 -2.26 7.03 0.03
CA LEU A 120 -2.13 7.98 1.15
C LEU A 120 -1.28 9.19 0.78
N LEU A 121 -0.10 8.96 0.20
CA LEU A 121 0.78 10.05 -0.23
C LEU A 121 0.13 10.92 -1.30
N LEU A 122 -0.55 10.32 -2.28
CA LEU A 122 -1.26 11.05 -3.33
C LEU A 122 -2.44 11.86 -2.79
N GLY A 123 -3.20 11.30 -1.84
CA GLY A 123 -4.27 12.02 -1.15
C GLY A 123 -3.73 13.21 -0.34
N ALA A 124 -2.55 13.05 0.27
CA ALA A 124 -1.90 14.14 0.99
C ALA A 124 -1.48 15.29 0.05
N VAL A 125 -1.05 15.03 -1.20
CA VAL A 125 -0.60 16.13 -2.10
C VAL A 125 -1.70 17.17 -2.38
N ALA A 126 -2.97 16.81 -2.20
CA ALA A 126 -4.09 17.74 -2.36
C ALA A 126 -4.29 18.70 -1.17
N ILE A 127 -3.60 18.50 -0.04
CA ILE A 127 -3.74 19.32 1.16
C ILE A 127 -2.80 20.53 1.05
N SER A 128 -3.36 21.73 1.11
CA SER A 128 -2.59 22.98 1.13
C SER A 128 -1.81 23.14 2.44
N ASN A 129 -0.63 23.77 2.36
CA ASN A 129 0.23 24.08 3.52
C ASN A 129 0.74 22.88 4.33
N LEU A 130 0.81 21.68 3.72
CA LEU A 130 1.46 20.53 4.34
C LEU A 130 2.93 20.81 4.63
N LYS A 131 3.32 20.61 5.88
CA LYS A 131 4.74 20.57 6.26
C LYS A 131 5.28 19.21 5.88
N THR A 132 6.26 19.19 4.98
CA THR A 132 6.92 17.97 4.53
C THR A 132 8.39 17.99 4.92
N GLU A 133 8.87 16.87 5.40
CA GLU A 133 10.29 16.65 5.70
C GLU A 133 10.74 15.40 4.95
N THR A 134 11.91 15.45 4.32
CA THR A 134 12.48 14.30 3.61
C THR A 134 13.76 13.86 4.29
N THR A 135 13.95 12.54 4.39
CA THR A 135 15.16 11.94 4.96
C THR A 135 15.56 10.71 4.18
N ARG A 136 16.82 10.30 4.31
CA ARG A 136 17.31 9.00 3.81
C ARG A 136 17.69 8.10 4.98
N ARG A 137 17.33 6.83 4.89
CA ARG A 137 17.57 5.82 5.93
C ARG A 137 17.88 4.48 5.28
N THR A 138 18.58 3.61 6.01
CA THR A 138 18.72 2.21 5.64
C THR A 138 17.77 1.38 6.51
N ILE A 139 16.84 0.66 5.89
CA ILE A 139 15.81 -0.14 6.57
C ILE A 139 15.87 -1.55 6.02
N ALA A 140 16.04 -2.54 6.90
CA ALA A 140 16.26 -3.95 6.51
C ALA A 140 17.37 -4.15 5.45
N GLY A 141 18.46 -3.37 5.57
CA GLY A 141 19.58 -3.39 4.63
C GLY A 141 19.29 -2.71 3.29
N GLN A 142 18.13 -2.09 3.10
CA GLN A 142 17.75 -1.40 1.87
C GLN A 142 17.88 0.13 2.03
N PRO A 143 18.60 0.83 1.14
CA PRO A 143 18.54 2.28 1.04
C PRO A 143 17.10 2.72 0.79
N SER A 144 16.63 3.68 1.56
CA SER A 144 15.24 4.13 1.56
C SER A 144 15.15 5.65 1.65
N SER A 145 14.27 6.21 0.82
CA SER A 145 13.85 7.62 0.90
C SER A 145 12.56 7.70 1.70
N CYS A 146 12.51 8.62 2.66
CA CYS A 146 11.38 8.83 3.55
C CYS A 146 10.83 10.23 3.36
N VAL A 147 9.51 10.34 3.48
CA VAL A 147 8.81 11.61 3.64
C VAL A 147 7.95 11.55 4.90
N ALA A 148 7.98 12.62 5.68
CA ALA A 148 7.11 12.83 6.82
C ALA A 148 6.21 14.03 6.56
N VAL A 149 4.98 13.94 7.03
CA VAL A 149 3.90 14.87 6.74
C VAL A 149 3.11 15.10 8.02
N ASP A 150 2.91 16.37 8.37
CA ASP A 150 2.01 16.77 9.45
C ASP A 150 0.74 17.40 8.85
N GLY A 151 -0.43 17.14 9.44
CA GLY A 151 -1.70 17.67 8.95
C GLY A 151 -2.49 16.73 8.03
N VAL A 152 -2.22 15.42 8.01
CA VAL A 152 -2.97 14.48 7.16
C VAL A 152 -4.41 14.37 7.66
N THR A 153 -5.38 14.64 6.79
CA THR A 153 -6.80 14.68 7.19
C THR A 153 -7.39 13.28 7.39
N LYS A 154 -8.45 13.22 8.22
CA LYS A 154 -9.25 12.00 8.41
C LYS A 154 -9.75 11.40 7.09
N ALA A 155 -10.18 12.24 6.14
CA ALA A 155 -10.68 11.78 4.85
C ALA A 155 -9.64 10.95 4.07
N VAL A 156 -8.37 11.38 4.07
CA VAL A 156 -7.28 10.64 3.42
C VAL A 156 -7.05 9.27 4.07
N LEU A 157 -7.17 9.21 5.40
CA LEU A 157 -6.94 7.99 6.17
C LEU A 157 -8.12 7.00 6.05
N ASP A 158 -9.35 7.49 6.05
CA ASP A 158 -10.56 6.68 5.87
C ASP A 158 -10.61 6.03 4.47
N GLU A 159 -10.18 6.74 3.42
CA GLU A 159 -10.04 6.18 2.06
C GLU A 159 -9.04 5.02 2.01
N ALA A 160 -7.98 5.09 2.83
CA ALA A 160 -7.00 4.03 2.97
C ALA A 160 -7.45 2.88 3.89
N GLY A 161 -8.65 2.96 4.49
CA GLY A 161 -9.14 2.00 5.47
C GLY A 161 -8.36 2.06 6.80
N LEU A 162 -7.72 3.19 7.09
CA LEU A 162 -6.96 3.44 8.31
C LEU A 162 -7.79 4.31 9.24
N GLU A 163 -8.63 3.70 10.08
CA GLU A 163 -9.45 4.46 11.02
C GLU A 163 -8.58 5.32 11.96
N SER A 164 -8.79 6.63 11.84
CA SER A 164 -8.21 7.67 12.67
C SER A 164 -9.32 8.63 13.07
N ASP A 165 -9.47 8.88 14.37
CA ASP A 165 -10.43 9.80 14.94
C ASP A 165 -9.77 10.47 16.16
N PRO A 166 -9.92 11.78 16.45
CA PRO A 166 -10.46 12.87 15.63
C PRO A 166 -9.34 13.88 15.34
N GLY A 167 -8.63 13.83 14.20
CA GLY A 167 -7.71 14.93 13.90
C GLY A 167 -6.54 14.61 12.99
N PRO A 168 -5.77 15.67 12.63
CA PRO A 168 -4.65 15.56 11.74
C PRO A 168 -3.65 14.53 12.27
N ALA A 169 -3.34 13.56 11.44
CA ALA A 169 -2.30 12.61 11.74
C ALA A 169 -0.96 13.14 11.23
N TRP A 170 0.08 12.88 12.01
CA TRP A 170 1.42 12.83 11.45
C TRP A 170 1.60 11.48 10.76
N MET A 171 2.10 11.48 9.54
CA MET A 171 2.43 10.28 8.78
C MET A 171 3.89 10.33 8.34
N SER A 172 4.56 9.19 8.34
CA SER A 172 5.81 9.01 7.60
C SER A 172 5.74 7.77 6.73
N VAL A 173 6.23 7.89 5.50
CA VAL A 173 6.32 6.80 4.54
C VAL A 173 7.75 6.77 4.00
N CYS A 174 8.37 5.59 4.06
CA CYS A 174 9.67 5.30 3.48
C CYS A 174 9.50 4.27 2.37
N SER A 175 10.16 4.50 1.23
CA SER A 175 10.24 3.56 0.12
C SER A 175 11.69 3.23 -0.17
N THR A 176 11.98 1.95 -0.38
CA THR A 176 13.30 1.48 -0.84
C THR A 176 13.62 2.02 -2.22
N ASP A 177 14.88 1.92 -2.66
CA ASP A 177 15.28 2.28 -4.02
C ASP A 177 14.60 1.49 -5.14
N ALA A 178 14.20 0.26 -4.86
CA ALA A 178 13.40 -0.53 -5.78
C ALA A 178 11.92 -0.09 -5.84
N GLY A 179 11.39 0.64 -4.86
CA GLY A 179 9.96 0.97 -4.79
C GLY A 179 9.13 0.03 -3.92
N VAL A 180 9.78 -0.78 -3.07
CA VAL A 180 9.13 -1.55 -2.00
C VAL A 180 8.89 -0.65 -0.80
N LEU A 181 7.72 -0.76 -0.16
CA LEU A 181 7.45 -0.08 1.11
C LEU A 181 8.49 -0.49 2.16
N ALA A 182 9.24 0.47 2.69
CA ALA A 182 10.25 0.23 3.71
C ALA A 182 9.68 0.45 5.11
N GLU A 183 8.91 1.52 5.30
CA GLU A 183 8.25 1.82 6.56
C GLU A 183 7.03 2.70 6.28
N LEU A 184 5.95 2.48 7.01
CA LEU A 184 4.87 3.44 7.16
C LEU A 184 4.56 3.57 8.64
N VAL A 185 4.39 4.81 9.11
CA VAL A 185 3.90 5.13 10.45
C VAL A 185 2.82 6.20 10.33
N VAL A 186 1.64 5.96 10.88
CA VAL A 186 0.60 6.96 11.12
C VAL A 186 0.42 7.11 12.61
N ARG A 187 0.76 8.29 13.14
CA ARG A 187 0.48 8.68 14.52
C ARG A 187 -0.91 9.28 14.58
N ARG A 188 -1.74 8.71 15.45
CA ARG A 188 -3.11 9.17 15.67
C ARG A 188 -3.10 10.31 16.69
N SER A 189 -4.03 11.25 16.53
CA SER A 189 -4.22 12.37 17.48
C SER A 189 -4.85 11.93 18.81
N ASP A 190 -5.53 10.79 18.83
CA ASP A 190 -6.20 10.22 20.02
C ASP A 190 -5.25 9.52 21.03
N GLY A 191 -3.94 9.51 20.78
CA GLY A 191 -2.97 8.85 21.66
C GLY A 191 -2.97 7.32 21.60
N ARG A 192 -3.80 6.68 20.78
CA ARG A 192 -3.72 5.23 20.53
C ARG A 192 -2.39 4.88 19.87
N ALA A 193 -1.98 3.62 20.03
CA ALA A 193 -0.76 3.12 19.41
C ALA A 193 -0.74 3.45 17.89
N PRO A 194 0.41 3.85 17.33
CA PRO A 194 0.49 4.22 15.92
C PRO A 194 0.15 3.03 15.02
N ILE A 195 -0.43 3.32 13.86
CA ILE A 195 -0.48 2.35 12.77
C ILE A 195 0.91 2.29 12.18
N SER A 196 1.51 1.12 12.13
CA SER A 196 2.86 0.99 11.60
C SER A 196 3.04 -0.31 10.83
N MET A 197 3.92 -0.24 9.84
CA MET A 197 4.39 -1.37 9.07
C MET A 197 5.84 -1.10 8.70
N LYS A 198 6.77 -1.91 9.22
CA LYS A 198 8.21 -1.74 9.02
C LYS A 198 8.81 -2.98 8.40
N LEU A 199 9.53 -2.81 7.31
CA LEU A 199 10.26 -3.86 6.62
C LEU A 199 11.36 -4.41 7.54
N THR A 200 11.41 -5.73 7.68
CA THR A 200 12.42 -6.45 8.47
C THR A 200 13.27 -7.39 7.63
N LYS A 201 12.76 -7.85 6.49
CA LYS A 201 13.51 -8.66 5.53
C LYS A 201 13.02 -8.40 4.11
N TYR A 202 13.95 -8.33 3.17
CA TYR A 202 13.68 -8.19 1.74
C TYR A 202 14.46 -9.26 0.94
N SER A 203 13.86 -9.73 -0.14
CA SER A 203 14.47 -10.58 -1.17
C SER A 203 13.87 -10.23 -2.52
N SER A 204 14.69 -10.11 -3.56
CA SER A 204 14.27 -9.85 -4.95
C SER A 204 13.69 -11.08 -5.65
N GLY A 205 13.53 -12.21 -4.94
CA GLY A 205 12.92 -13.43 -5.45
C GLY A 205 11.64 -13.82 -4.70
N VAL A 206 10.96 -14.84 -5.21
CA VAL A 206 9.82 -15.47 -4.54
C VAL A 206 10.34 -16.57 -3.62
N ALA A 207 10.25 -16.37 -2.32
CA ALA A 207 10.76 -17.32 -1.34
C ALA A 207 9.91 -18.60 -1.24
N ALA A 208 8.66 -18.57 -1.71
CA ALA A 208 7.71 -19.67 -1.58
C ALA A 208 6.70 -19.63 -2.75
N ALA A 209 6.85 -20.51 -3.74
CA ALA A 209 5.97 -20.55 -4.91
C ALA A 209 4.52 -20.94 -4.57
N ASP A 210 4.31 -21.64 -3.46
CA ASP A 210 3.00 -21.98 -2.91
C ASP A 210 2.32 -20.80 -2.19
N ALA A 211 2.98 -19.64 -2.06
CA ALA A 211 2.37 -18.43 -1.51
C ALA A 211 1.13 -17.99 -2.31
N PHE A 212 1.10 -18.29 -3.61
CA PHE A 212 0.00 -17.95 -4.52
C PHE A 212 -1.11 -19.01 -4.56
N ARG A 213 -1.17 -19.91 -3.58
CA ARG A 213 -2.22 -20.93 -3.45
C ARG A 213 -2.87 -20.85 -2.07
N PRO A 214 -4.17 -21.20 -1.96
CA PRO A 214 -4.80 -21.43 -0.66
C PRO A 214 -4.00 -22.44 0.17
N PRO A 215 -4.05 -22.36 1.51
CA PRO A 215 -3.46 -23.38 2.37
C PRO A 215 -3.97 -24.79 1.97
N PRO A 216 -3.12 -25.83 1.95
CA PRO A 216 -3.48 -27.16 1.42
C PRO A 216 -4.71 -27.83 2.06
N ARG A 217 -5.08 -27.43 3.29
CA ARG A 217 -6.22 -27.99 4.05
C ARG A 217 -7.40 -27.03 4.14
N ALA A 218 -7.37 -25.92 3.40
CA ALA A 218 -8.46 -24.95 3.42
C ALA A 218 -9.68 -25.51 2.70
N LYS A 219 -10.83 -25.48 3.39
CA LYS A 219 -12.12 -25.60 2.72
C LYS A 219 -12.35 -24.30 1.94
N VAL A 220 -12.50 -24.45 0.62
CA VAL A 220 -12.73 -23.32 -0.29
C VAL A 220 -14.22 -23.25 -0.61
N THR A 221 -14.83 -22.09 -0.37
CA THR A 221 -16.20 -21.79 -0.79
C THR A 221 -16.19 -20.73 -1.88
N SER A 222 -17.10 -20.81 -2.85
CA SER A 222 -17.34 -19.71 -3.79
C SER A 222 -18.00 -18.54 -3.05
N GLY A 223 -17.52 -17.33 -3.30
CA GLY A 223 -18.09 -16.08 -2.78
C GLY A 223 -18.81 -15.27 -3.85
#